data_AF-A0A2V9ANV0-F1
#
_entry.id   AF-A0A2V9ANV0-F1
#
_cell.length_a   1.000
_cell.length_b   1.000
_cell.length_c   1.000
_cell.angle_alpha   90.00
_cell.angle_beta   90.00
_cell.angle_gamma   90.00
#
_symmetry.space_group_name_H-M   'P 1'
#
loop_
_entity.id
_entity.type
_entity.pdbx_description
1 polymer ?
#
loop_
_entity_poly.entity_id
_entity_poly.type
_entity_poly.pdbx_seq_one_letter_code
_entity_poly.pdbx_strand_id
1 'polypeptide(L)'
;MPTPELCSEQIRQVSVSVAEYISNRRDQFRERVAHLSTKQESSLAGFFRSDLLDATRILVLEQERIGNPDFYPALRGMGFANLPDFALMAQ
;
A
#
# COMPACT_ATOMS: atom_id res chain seq x y z
N MET A 1 2.10 -7.13 -22.81
CA MET A 1 2.60 -5.74 -22.92
C MET A 1 4.03 -5.74 -22.40
N PRO A 2 4.99 -5.10 -23.09
CA PRO A 2 6.39 -5.13 -22.66
C PRO A 2 6.58 -4.27 -21.40
N THR A 3 7.23 -4.84 -20.39
CA THR A 3 7.73 -4.10 -19.23
C THR A 3 8.85 -3.17 -19.69
N PRO A 4 8.91 -1.90 -19.25
CA PRO A 4 10.02 -1.02 -19.60
C PRO A 4 11.34 -1.61 -19.09
N GLU A 5 12.36 -1.62 -19.94
CA GLU A 5 13.73 -1.95 -19.52
C GLU A 5 14.32 -0.75 -18.79
N LEU A 6 14.67 -0.95 -17.51
CA LEU A 6 15.21 0.09 -16.64
C LEU A 6 16.67 -0.19 -16.32
N CYS A 7 17.49 0.86 -16.25
CA CYS A 7 18.83 0.75 -15.71
C CYS A 7 18.78 0.62 -14.17
N SER A 8 19.87 0.14 -13.57
CA SER A 8 19.95 -0.07 -12.11
C SER A 8 19.64 1.19 -11.30
N GLU A 9 20.01 2.37 -11.82
CA GLU A 9 19.73 3.64 -11.14
C GLU A 9 18.24 3.99 -11.18
N GLN A 10 17.56 3.74 -12.30
CA GLN A 10 16.10 3.91 -12.40
C GLN A 10 15.37 2.93 -11.48
N ILE A 11 15.81 1.67 -11.41
CA ILE A 11 15.24 0.67 -10.48
C ILE A 11 15.39 1.15 -9.03
N ARG A 12 16.56 1.66 -8.67
CA ARG A 12 16.83 2.21 -7.33
C ARG A 12 15.90 3.38 -7.04
N GLN A 13 15.79 4.34 -7.96
CA GLN A 13 14.94 5.51 -7.81
C GLN A 13 13.46 5.13 -7.61
N VAL A 14 12.92 4.25 -8.46
CA VAL A 14 11.54 3.77 -8.33
C VAL A 14 11.32 3.08 -7.00
N SER A 15 12.27 2.24 -6.57
CA SER A 15 12.19 1.53 -5.30
C SER A 15 12.14 2.48 -4.10
N VAL A 16 12.97 3.54 -4.12
CA VAL A 16 12.96 4.59 -3.09
C VAL A 16 11.62 5.33 -3.07
N SER A 17 11.12 5.78 -4.23
CA SER A 17 9.85 6.50 -4.30
C SER A 17 8.67 5.67 -3.78
N VAL A 18 8.65 4.36 -4.08
CA VAL A 18 7.63 3.44 -3.54
C VAL A 18 7.75 3.30 -2.03
N ALA A 19 8.98 3.11 -1.52
CA ALA A 19 9.22 2.96 -0.07
C ALA A 19 8.81 4.22 0.70
N GLU A 20 9.14 5.41 0.18
CA GLU A 20 8.76 6.71 0.75
C GLU A 20 7.24 6.88 0.77
N TYR A 21 6.56 6.59 -0.35
CA TYR A 21 5.09 6.66 -0.40
C TYR A 21 4.42 5.74 0.61
N ILE A 22 4.85 4.47 0.70
CA ILE A 22 4.28 3.52 1.66
C ILE A 22 4.52 4.00 3.09
N SER A 23 5.71 4.49 3.40
CA SER A 23 6.07 4.98 4.73
C SER A 23 5.24 6.21 5.11
N ASN A 24 5.18 7.21 4.23
CA ASN A 24 4.41 8.44 4.45
C ASN A 24 2.91 8.14 4.63
N ARG A 25 2.34 7.24 3.82
CA ARG A 25 0.94 6.82 3.98
C ARG A 25 0.71 6.10 5.30
N ARG A 26 1.60 5.18 5.69
CA ARG A 26 1.49 4.49 6.99
C ARG A 26 1.56 5.46 8.16
N ASP A 27 2.48 6.43 8.11
CA ASP A 27 2.61 7.43 9.16
C ASP A 27 1.40 8.37 9.21
N GLN A 28 0.88 8.78 8.04
CA GLN A 28 -0.34 9.60 7.94
C GLN A 28 -1.54 8.95 8.64
N PHE A 29 -1.70 7.64 8.55
CA PHE A 29 -2.83 6.93 9.14
C PHE A 29 -2.54 6.29 10.50
N ARG A 30 -1.31 6.42 11.01
CA ARG A 30 -0.84 5.70 12.21
C ARG A 30 -1.75 5.90 13.42
N GLU A 31 -2.32 7.09 13.59
CA GLU A 31 -3.20 7.41 14.72
C GLU A 31 -4.63 6.90 14.55
N ARG A 32 -5.03 6.51 13.33
CA ARG A 32 -6.38 6.12 12.97
C ARG A 32 -6.57 4.61 12.84
N VAL A 33 -5.50 3.83 12.95
CA VAL A 33 -5.57 2.38 12.88
C VAL A 33 -6.13 1.80 14.18
N ALA A 34 -7.02 0.81 14.07
CA ALA A 34 -7.59 0.09 15.21
C ALA A 34 -7.04 -1.34 15.29
N HIS A 35 -7.06 -1.92 16.47
CA HIS A 35 -6.86 -3.38 16.62
C HIS A 35 -7.97 -4.15 15.91
N LEU A 36 -7.71 -5.42 15.63
CA LEU A 36 -8.77 -6.35 15.24
C LEU A 36 -9.85 -6.38 16.31
N SER A 37 -11.12 -6.38 15.91
CA SER A 37 -12.21 -6.72 16.82
C SER A 37 -12.12 -8.20 17.19
N THR A 38 -12.67 -8.57 18.36
CA THR A 38 -12.74 -9.98 18.80
C THR A 38 -13.36 -10.90 17.75
N LYS A 39 -14.36 -10.40 17.01
CA LYS A 39 -14.99 -11.15 15.91
C LYS A 39 -14.03 -11.40 14.75
N GLN A 40 -13.29 -10.38 14.32
CA GLN A 40 -12.29 -10.50 13.24
C GLN A 40 -11.15 -11.43 13.65
N GLU A 41 -10.62 -11.23 14.86
CA GLU A 41 -9.54 -12.05 15.40
C GLU A 41 -9.96 -13.54 15.49
N SER A 42 -11.14 -13.83 16.05
CA SER A 42 -11.66 -15.20 16.16
C SER A 42 -11.84 -15.87 14.80
N SER A 43 -12.23 -15.10 13.77
CA SER A 43 -12.37 -15.63 12.40
C SER A 43 -11.02 -15.96 11.75
N LEU A 44 -9.92 -15.37 12.23
CA LEU A 44 -8.57 -15.52 11.69
C LEU A 44 -7.68 -16.44 12.53
N ALA A 45 -8.04 -16.70 13.79
CA ALA A 45 -7.24 -17.46 14.76
C ALA A 45 -6.85 -18.87 14.30
N GLY A 46 -7.64 -19.51 13.43
CA GLY A 46 -7.31 -20.83 12.85
C GLY A 46 -6.28 -20.79 11.71
N PHE A 47 -5.97 -19.60 11.18
CA PHE A 47 -5.11 -19.42 10.01
C PHE A 47 -3.79 -18.72 10.33
N PHE A 48 -3.73 -17.95 11.42
CA PHE A 48 -2.59 -17.10 11.77
C PHE A 48 -2.19 -17.28 13.23
N ARG A 49 -0.91 -17.04 13.53
CA ARG A 49 -0.40 -17.04 14.91
C ARG A 49 -1.02 -15.88 15.70
N SER A 50 -1.26 -16.10 16.99
CA SER A 50 -1.88 -15.09 17.87
C SER A 50 -1.07 -13.80 17.95
N ASP A 51 0.26 -13.88 18.07
CA ASP A 51 1.14 -12.72 18.14
C ASP A 51 1.06 -11.83 16.88
N LEU A 52 0.83 -12.43 15.71
CA LEU A 52 0.60 -11.69 14.48
C LEU A 52 -0.75 -10.97 14.50
N LEU A 53 -1.80 -11.64 14.97
CA LEU A 53 -3.13 -11.03 15.08
C LEU A 53 -3.13 -9.87 16.09
N ASP A 54 -2.44 -10.03 17.22
CA ASP A 54 -2.25 -9.01 18.25
C ASP A 54 -1.51 -7.77 17.72
N ALA A 55 -0.54 -7.97 16.82
CA ALA A 55 0.22 -6.91 16.17
C ALA A 55 -0.52 -6.27 14.98
N THR A 56 -1.55 -6.94 14.45
CA THR A 56 -2.27 -6.46 13.27
C THR A 56 -3.15 -5.26 13.62
N ARG A 57 -3.18 -4.28 12.72
CA ARG A 57 -4.06 -3.12 12.80
C ARG A 57 -4.84 -2.97 11.50
N ILE A 58 -6.09 -2.55 11.61
CA ILE A 58 -6.97 -2.27 10.47
C ILE A 58 -7.33 -0.79 10.47
N LEU A 59 -7.36 -0.22 9.27
CA LEU A 59 -7.94 1.08 8.99
C LEU A 59 -9.08 0.90 8.01
N VAL A 60 -10.24 1.45 8.33
CA VAL A 60 -11.34 1.60 7.38
C VAL A 60 -11.33 3.04 6.88
N LEU A 61 -11.18 3.22 5.58
CA LEU A 61 -11.20 4.53 4.93
C LEU A 61 -12.65 4.94 4.66
N GLU A 62 -13.39 5.32 5.70
CA GLU A 62 -14.79 5.75 5.56
C GLU A 62 -14.86 7.04 4.76
N GLN A 63 -15.42 6.96 3.54
CA GLN A 63 -15.56 8.08 2.58
C GLN A 63 -14.24 8.75 2.15
N GLU A 64 -13.10 8.21 2.58
CA GLU A 64 -11.77 8.63 2.16
C GLU A 64 -11.22 7.68 1.10
N ARG A 65 -10.49 8.22 0.13
CA ARG A 65 -9.77 7.41 -0.87
C ARG A 65 -8.29 7.72 -0.80
N ILE A 66 -7.48 6.67 -0.86
CA ILE A 66 -6.05 6.83 -1.10
C ILE A 66 -5.88 7.18 -2.58
N GLY A 67 -5.41 8.41 -2.82
CA GLY A 67 -5.05 8.86 -4.15
C GLY A 67 -3.86 8.10 -4.72
N ASN A 68 -3.79 8.07 -6.05
CA ASN A 68 -2.64 7.53 -6.77
C ASN A 68 -1.34 8.23 -6.35
N PRO A 69 -0.22 7.51 -6.25
CA PRO A 69 1.06 8.10 -5.90
C PRO A 69 1.50 9.23 -6.83
N ASP A 70 2.00 10.31 -6.24
CA ASP A 70 2.38 11.54 -6.97
C ASP A 70 3.56 11.32 -7.93
N PHE A 71 4.31 10.22 -7.77
CA PHE A 71 5.41 9.82 -8.67
C PHE A 71 4.94 9.08 -9.94
N TYR A 72 3.64 8.78 -10.08
CA TYR A 72 3.08 8.13 -11.27
C TYR A 72 3.38 8.83 -12.60
N PRO A 73 3.31 10.18 -12.72
CA PRO A 73 3.70 10.86 -13.94
C PRO A 73 5.15 10.56 -14.34
N ALA A 74 6.07 10.46 -13.37
CA ALA A 74 7.46 10.11 -13.63
C ALA A 74 7.59 8.67 -14.16
N LEU A 75 6.84 7.71 -13.58
CA LEU A 75 6.82 6.33 -14.07
C LEU A 75 6.27 6.23 -15.50
N ARG A 76 5.23 6.99 -15.84
CA ARG A 76 4.74 7.05 -17.23
C ARG A 76 5.82 7.55 -18.17
N GLY A 77 6.59 8.56 -17.76
CA GLY A 77 7.77 9.04 -18.50
C GLY A 77 8.87 7.98 -18.69
N MET A 78 8.94 6.99 -17.79
CA MET A 78 9.86 5.83 -17.88
C MET A 78 9.28 4.65 -18.68
N GLY A 79 8.08 4.78 -19.25
CA GLY A 79 7.44 3.73 -20.06
C GLY A 79 6.53 2.78 -19.29
N PHE A 80 6.22 3.04 -18.02
CA PHE A 80 5.20 2.28 -17.30
C PHE A 80 3.79 2.64 -17.81
N ALA A 81 3.16 1.72 -18.54
CA ALA A 81 1.81 1.89 -19.07
C ALA A 81 0.70 1.38 -18.12
N ASN A 82 1.01 0.38 -17.28
CA ASN A 82 0.02 -0.35 -16.47
C ASN A 82 0.17 -0.03 -14.98
N LEU A 83 -0.04 1.23 -14.60
CA LEU A 83 -0.02 1.63 -13.19
C LEU A 83 -1.39 1.35 -12.55
N PRO A 84 -1.45 0.71 -11.36
CA PRO A 84 -2.71 0.42 -10.70
C PRO A 84 -3.38 1.72 -10.25
N ASP A 85 -4.70 1.80 -10.42
CA ASP A 85 -5.48 2.90 -9.88
C ASP A 85 -5.91 2.57 -8.44
N PHE A 86 -5.19 3.12 -7.47
CA PHE A 86 -5.48 2.90 -6.06
C PHE A 86 -6.85 3.44 -5.64
N ALA A 87 -7.39 4.43 -6.35
CA ALA A 87 -8.74 4.94 -6.09
C ALA A 87 -9.84 3.93 -6.44
N LEU A 88 -9.53 2.91 -7.26
CA LEU A 88 -10.45 1.85 -7.67
C LEU A 88 -10.22 0.54 -6.91
N MET A 89 -9.13 0.39 -6.15
CA MET A 89 -8.81 -0.84 -5.41
C MET A 89 -9.57 -1.01 -4.09
N ALA A 90 -10.14 0.06 -3.53
CA ALA A 90 -10.89 0.05 -2.27
C ALA A 90 -12.42 0.11 -2.48
N GLN A 91 -12.93 -0.60 -3.50
CA GLN A 91 -14.36 -0.73 -3.80
C GLN A 91 -14.96 -2.03 -3.27
#